data_AF-A0A2N5MCB4-F1
#
_entry.id   AF-A0A2N5MCB4-F1
#
_cell.length_a   1.000
_cell.length_b   1.000
_cell.length_c   1.000
_cell.angle_alpha   90.00
_cell.angle_beta   90.00
_cell.angle_gamma   90.00
#
_symmetry.space_group_name_H-M   'P 1'
#
loop_
_entity.id
_entity.type
_entity.pdbx_description
1 polymer ?
#
loop_
_entity_poly.entity_id
_entity_poly.type
_entity_poly.pdbx_seq_one_letter_code
_entity_poly.pdbx_strand_id
1 'polypeptide(L)'
;MPGKILPNRDFLSLLGFYLAEGFSSLKSNKGRFISLSAHTKEEYILKNFAKYLSEQFGVKSAIYPKSDGTQGIGLRAYSIDLAFLFAHLFGNGAINKRIPDFIMNLPKKLIPFLQFYLEGD
;
A
#
# COMPACT_ATOMS: atom_id res chain seq x y z
N MET A 1 9.58 -8.91 19.02
CA MET A 1 9.73 -8.72 17.55
C MET A 1 8.62 -9.51 16.89
N PRO A 2 7.69 -8.93 16.11
CA PRO A 2 6.77 -9.76 15.37
C PRO A 2 7.60 -10.55 14.33
N GLY A 3 7.32 -11.85 14.26
CA GLY A 3 8.11 -12.83 13.52
C GLY A 3 8.26 -12.50 12.04
N LYS A 4 9.30 -13.07 11.42
CA LYS A 4 9.60 -12.98 9.99
C LYS A 4 8.32 -13.08 9.15
N ILE A 5 7.82 -11.94 8.66
CA ILE A 5 6.86 -11.94 7.56
C ILE A 5 7.63 -12.47 6.36
N LEU A 6 7.44 -13.75 6.03
CA LEU A 6 7.93 -14.29 4.78
C LEU A 6 7.19 -13.55 3.67
N PRO A 7 7.89 -12.92 2.70
CA PRO A 7 7.23 -12.20 1.62
C PRO A 7 6.42 -13.21 0.82
N ASN A 8 5.11 -13.23 1.02
CA ASN A 8 4.16 -14.00 0.23
C ASN A 8 3.63 -13.13 -0.91
N ARG A 9 2.88 -13.74 -1.84
CA ARG A 9 2.40 -13.06 -3.04
C ARG A 9 1.58 -11.81 -2.69
N ASP A 10 0.65 -11.93 -1.75
CA ASP A 10 -0.25 -10.84 -1.36
C ASP A 10 0.50 -9.66 -0.73
N PHE A 11 1.51 -9.95 0.09
CA PHE A 11 2.40 -8.92 0.62
C PHE A 11 3.08 -8.16 -0.51
N LEU A 12 3.68 -8.88 -1.47
CA LEU A 12 4.40 -8.26 -2.58
C LEU A 12 3.47 -7.48 -3.52
N SER A 13 2.25 -7.96 -3.75
CA SER A 13 1.21 -7.23 -4.48
C SER A 13 0.85 -5.93 -3.77
N LEU A 14 0.67 -5.94 -2.45
CA LEU A 14 0.43 -4.73 -1.65
C LEU A 14 1.59 -3.74 -1.77
N LEU A 15 2.83 -4.23 -1.71
CA LEU A 15 4.02 -3.38 -1.83
C LEU A 15 4.13 -2.75 -3.24
N GLY A 16 3.87 -3.52 -4.29
CA GLY A 16 3.90 -3.04 -5.68
C GLY A 16 2.83 -1.99 -5.92
N PHE A 17 1.59 -2.27 -5.51
CA PHE A 17 0.48 -1.34 -5.64
C PHE A 17 0.66 -0.09 -4.79
N TYR A 18 1.24 -0.20 -3.58
CA TYR A 18 1.61 0.97 -2.80
C TYR A 18 2.66 1.83 -3.51
N LEU A 19 3.65 1.20 -4.14
CA LEU A 19 4.67 1.96 -4.87
C LEU A 19 4.05 2.73 -6.04
N ALA A 20 3.11 2.15 -6.79
CA ALA A 20 2.39 2.86 -7.85
C ALA A 20 1.43 3.92 -7.30
N GLU A 21 0.42 3.49 -6.55
CA GLU A 21 -0.78 4.29 -6.22
C GLU A 21 -0.86 4.76 -4.75
N GLY A 22 0.15 4.43 -3.97
CA GLY A 22 0.14 4.62 -2.52
C GLY A 22 0.88 5.86 -2.01
N PHE A 23 0.54 6.28 -0.80
CA PHE A 23 1.33 7.23 0.00
C PHE A 23 1.10 7.04 1.50
N SER A 24 1.99 7.60 2.32
CA SER A 24 1.86 7.61 3.78
C SER A 24 1.51 9.02 4.29
N SER A 25 0.44 9.12 5.10
CA SER A 25 0.18 10.32 5.89
C SER A 25 0.89 10.20 7.22
N LEU A 26 1.86 11.07 7.47
CA LEU A 26 2.57 11.17 8.77
C LEU A 26 2.10 12.37 9.62
N LYS A 27 1.15 13.16 9.10
CA LYS A 27 0.70 14.40 9.73
C LYS A 27 -0.16 14.09 10.95
N SER A 28 0.16 14.72 12.08
CA SER A 28 -0.59 14.54 13.34
C SER A 28 -2.05 14.98 13.22
N ASN A 29 -2.33 16.04 12.45
CA ASN A 29 -3.67 16.62 12.31
C ASN A 29 -4.61 15.89 11.33
N LYS A 30 -4.08 15.09 10.40
CA LYS A 30 -4.89 14.30 9.44
C LYS A 30 -4.97 12.83 9.82
N GLY A 31 -4.30 12.42 10.90
CA GLY A 31 -4.11 11.03 11.28
C GLY A 31 -2.94 10.38 10.53
N ARG A 32 -2.46 9.27 11.09
CA ARG A 32 -1.39 8.46 10.51
C ARG A 32 -1.97 7.21 9.85
N PHE A 33 -1.73 7.08 8.56
CA PHE A 33 -2.27 6.00 7.74
C PHE A 33 -1.44 5.82 6.47
N ILE A 34 -1.54 4.65 5.86
CA ILE A 34 -1.23 4.47 4.44
C ILE A 34 -2.52 4.66 3.63
N SER A 35 -2.39 5.21 2.44
CA SER A 35 -3.49 5.33 1.48
C SER A 35 -3.10 4.64 0.18
N LEU A 36 -4.05 3.95 -0.43
CA LEU A 36 -3.97 3.44 -1.80
C LEU A 36 -5.09 4.11 -2.62
N SER A 37 -4.84 4.40 -3.89
CA SER A 37 -5.86 4.91 -4.82
C SER A 37 -6.16 3.87 -5.90
N ALA A 38 -7.38 3.87 -6.43
CA ALA A 38 -7.76 3.04 -7.56
C ALA A 38 -8.97 3.66 -8.28
N HIS A 39 -9.29 3.18 -9.48
CA HIS A 39 -10.54 3.50 -10.15
C HIS A 39 -11.72 2.72 -9.53
N THR A 40 -12.95 3.21 -9.60
CA THR A 40 -14.16 2.52 -9.07
C THR A 40 -14.33 1.10 -9.62
N LYS A 41 -13.93 0.86 -10.88
CA LYS A 41 -13.92 -0.46 -11.53
C LYS A 41 -12.96 -1.46 -10.88
N GLU A 42 -12.00 -0.98 -10.09
CA GLU A 42 -10.93 -1.76 -9.45
C GLU A 42 -11.13 -1.87 -7.94
N GLU A 43 -12.33 -1.53 -7.42
CA GLU A 43 -12.66 -1.60 -6.00
C GLU A 43 -12.35 -2.97 -5.37
N TYR A 44 -12.46 -4.05 -6.16
CA TYR A 44 -12.11 -5.40 -5.71
C TYR A 44 -10.65 -5.53 -5.25
N ILE A 45 -9.71 -4.81 -5.86
CA ILE A 45 -8.30 -4.77 -5.45
C ILE A 45 -8.18 -4.15 -4.07
N LEU A 46 -8.82 -3.00 -3.85
CA LEU A 46 -8.82 -2.33 -2.55
C LEU A 46 -9.49 -3.16 -1.45
N LYS A 47 -10.57 -3.89 -1.78
CA LYS A 47 -11.23 -4.82 -0.85
C LYS A 47 -10.31 -5.97 -0.45
N ASN A 48 -9.54 -6.52 -1.39
CA ASN A 48 -8.56 -7.56 -1.11
C ASN A 48 -7.44 -7.05 -0.18
N PHE A 49 -6.92 -5.84 -0.42
CA PHE A 49 -5.92 -5.25 0.46
C PHE A 49 -6.48 -4.89 1.84
N ALA A 50 -7.71 -4.40 1.93
CA ALA A 50 -8.39 -4.15 3.20
C ALA A 50 -8.48 -5.43 4.05
N LYS A 51 -8.90 -6.54 3.43
CA LYS A 51 -8.96 -7.86 4.08
C LYS A 51 -7.58 -8.32 4.54
N TYR A 52 -6.59 -8.27 3.65
CA TYR A 52 -5.21 -8.66 3.96
C TYR A 52 -4.61 -7.85 5.12
N LEU A 53 -4.80 -6.52 5.13
CA LEU A 53 -4.34 -5.63 6.18
C LEU A 53 -5.00 -5.95 7.54
N SER A 54 -6.29 -6.28 7.53
CA SER A 54 -7.01 -6.72 8.72
C SER A 54 -6.49 -8.06 9.23
N GLU A 55 -6.36 -9.07 8.37
CA GLU A 55 -5.99 -10.44 8.77
C GLU A 55 -4.52 -10.57 9.19
N GLN A 56 -3.61 -9.89 8.50
CA GLN A 56 -2.16 -10.05 8.74
C GLN A 56 -1.59 -9.02 9.71
N PHE A 57 -2.20 -7.84 9.80
CA PHE A 57 -1.69 -6.74 10.63
C PHE A 57 -2.67 -6.26 11.70
N GLY A 58 -3.91 -6.75 11.72
CA GLY A 58 -4.94 -6.28 12.66
C GLY A 58 -5.34 -4.82 12.43
N VAL A 59 -5.08 -4.28 11.23
CA VAL A 59 -5.29 -2.86 10.93
C VAL A 59 -6.67 -2.62 10.33
N LYS A 60 -7.41 -1.68 10.93
CA LYS A 60 -8.68 -1.22 10.37
C LYS A 60 -8.45 -0.32 9.16
N SER A 61 -9.22 -0.57 8.11
CA SER A 61 -9.18 0.23 6.89
C SER A 61 -10.57 0.58 6.38
N ALA A 62 -10.68 1.70 5.67
CA ALA A 62 -11.92 2.17 5.06
C ALA A 62 -11.71 2.56 3.59
N ILE A 63 -12.63 2.14 2.73
CA ILE A 63 -12.71 2.57 1.33
C ILE A 63 -13.64 3.79 1.26
N TYR A 64 -13.23 4.81 0.51
CA TYR A 64 -14.00 6.06 0.34
C TYR A 64 -13.89 6.59 -1.08
N PRO A 65 -14.93 7.27 -1.60
CA PRO A 65 -14.84 7.98 -2.88
C PRO A 65 -13.94 9.21 -2.77
N LYS A 66 -13.21 9.53 -3.84
CA LYS A 66 -12.46 10.80 -3.92
C LYS A 66 -13.46 11.95 -4.06
N SER A 67 -13.16 13.07 -3.42
CA SER A 67 -14.05 14.25 -3.35
C SER A 67 -13.91 15.20 -4.55
N ASP A 68 -13.17 14.81 -5.59
CA ASP A 68 -12.84 15.61 -6.76
C ASP A 68 -13.79 15.40 -7.94
N GLY A 69 -14.88 14.65 -7.73
CA GLY A 69 -15.88 14.35 -8.76
C GLY A 69 -15.39 13.32 -9.80
N THR A 70 -14.22 12.71 -9.59
CA THR A 70 -13.70 11.64 -10.45
C THR A 70 -14.31 10.29 -10.07
N GLN A 71 -14.07 9.28 -10.92
CA GLN A 71 -14.34 7.88 -10.62
C GLN A 71 -13.25 7.24 -9.75
N GLY A 72 -12.52 8.05 -8.97
CA GLY A 72 -11.48 7.60 -8.06
C GLY A 72 -12.04 7.16 -6.71
N ILE A 73 -11.47 6.08 -6.18
CA ILE A 73 -11.68 5.63 -4.80
C ILE A 73 -10.33 5.53 -4.09
N GLY A 74 -10.37 5.53 -2.76
CA GLY A 74 -9.18 5.34 -1.94
C GLY A 74 -9.43 4.39 -0.79
N LEU A 75 -8.39 3.64 -0.41
CA LEU A 75 -8.35 2.85 0.82
C LEU A 75 -7.42 3.56 1.81
N ARG A 76 -7.90 3.86 3.02
CA ARG A 76 -7.07 4.32 4.13
C ARG A 76 -6.97 3.24 5.20
N ALA A 77 -5.74 2.87 5.56
CA ALA A 77 -5.46 1.94 6.65
C ALA A 77 -4.76 2.67 7.79
N TYR A 78 -5.45 2.81 8.92
CA TYR A 78 -5.05 3.66 10.04
C TYR A 78 -4.13 2.91 11.00
N SER A 79 -2.82 3.13 10.85
CA SER A 79 -1.80 2.59 11.73
C SER A 79 -0.57 3.50 11.70
N ILE A 80 -0.11 3.89 12.89
CA ILE A 80 1.10 4.69 13.07
C ILE A 80 2.31 3.90 12.55
N ASP A 81 2.42 2.63 12.96
CA ASP A 81 3.54 1.77 12.62
C ASP A 81 3.61 1.50 11.12
N LEU A 82 2.48 1.21 10.47
CA LEU A 82 2.46 1.01 9.02
C LEU A 82 2.83 2.29 8.26
N ALA A 83 2.31 3.45 8.68
CA ALA A 83 2.61 4.70 8.00
C ALA A 83 4.11 5.03 8.08
N PHE A 84 4.74 4.86 9.24
CA PHE A 84 6.19 5.07 9.38
C PHE A 84 7.01 4.00 8.65
N LEU A 85 6.61 2.72 8.73
CA LEU A 85 7.29 1.64 8.04
C LEU A 85 7.29 1.84 6.52
N PHE A 86 6.13 2.13 5.93
CA PHE A 86 6.01 2.32 4.49
C PHE A 86 6.73 3.59 4.02
N ALA A 87 6.65 4.69 4.77
CA ALA A 87 7.43 5.89 4.49
C ALA A 87 8.95 5.64 4.56
N HIS A 88 9.41 4.82 5.50
CA HIS A 88 10.82 4.45 5.64
C HIS A 88 11.29 3.54 4.51
N LEU A 89 10.49 2.56 4.11
CA LEU A 89 10.85 1.61 3.06
C LEU A 89 10.82 2.26 1.67
N PHE A 90 9.69 2.88 1.32
CA PHE A 90 9.42 3.35 -0.04
C PHE A 90 9.66 4.85 -0.23
N GLY A 91 9.93 5.59 0.84
CA GLY A 91 9.90 7.06 0.80
C GLY A 91 8.50 7.63 0.95
N ASN A 92 8.43 8.96 1.06
CA ASN A 92 7.17 9.67 1.28
C ASN A 92 6.97 10.80 0.27
N GLY A 93 5.77 10.83 -0.33
CA GLY A 93 5.46 11.69 -1.48
C GLY A 93 6.01 11.12 -2.79
N ALA A 94 5.35 11.46 -3.90
CA ALA A 94 5.63 10.87 -5.23
C ALA A 94 7.11 11.00 -5.64
N ILE A 95 7.71 12.17 -5.42
CA ILE A 95 9.11 12.44 -5.82
C ILE A 95 10.15 11.59 -5.09
N ASN A 96 9.84 11.11 -3.87
CA ASN A 96 10.78 10.35 -3.05
C ASN A 96 10.53 8.84 -3.10
N LYS A 97 9.57 8.39 -3.92
CA LYS A 97 9.22 6.98 -4.05
C LYS A 97 10.42 6.17 -4.58
N ARG A 98 10.71 5.05 -3.94
CA ARG A 98 11.81 4.15 -4.29
C ARG A 98 11.44 2.70 -4.04
N ILE A 99 12.08 1.78 -4.78
CA ILE A 99 12.02 0.35 -4.50
C ILE A 99 12.98 0.05 -3.34
N PRO A 100 12.52 -0.60 -2.25
CA PRO A 100 13.39 -1.01 -1.15
C PRO A 100 14.40 -2.08 -1.58
N ASP A 101 15.63 -2.01 -1.06
CA ASP A 101 16.74 -2.93 -1.41
C ASP A 101 16.39 -4.41 -1.22
N PHE A 102 15.61 -4.75 -0.19
CA PHE A 102 15.24 -6.14 0.05
C PHE A 102 14.38 -6.71 -1.09
N ILE A 103 13.59 -5.89 -1.79
CA ILE A 103 12.77 -6.31 -2.93
C ILE A 103 13.67 -6.58 -4.15
N MET A 104 14.67 -5.73 -4.38
CA MET A 104 15.66 -5.90 -5.46
C MET A 104 16.43 -7.22 -5.34
N ASN A 105 16.60 -7.72 -4.11
CA ASN A 105 17.29 -8.97 -3.81
C ASN A 105 16.39 -10.22 -3.85
N LEU A 106 15.14 -10.12 -4.33
CA LEU A 106 14.21 -11.25 -4.42
C LEU A 106 14.21 -11.91 -5.82
N PRO A 107 14.86 -13.07 -6.02
CA PRO A 107 15.11 -13.62 -7.36
C PRO A 107 13.86 -14.11 -8.14
N LYS A 108 12.80 -14.56 -7.46
CA LYS A 108 11.54 -15.08 -8.11
C LYS A 108 10.26 -14.38 -7.66
N LYS A 109 10.38 -13.45 -6.71
CA LYS A 109 9.25 -12.74 -6.06
C LYS A 109 9.07 -11.32 -6.60
N LEU A 110 9.90 -10.94 -7.57
CA LEU A 110 9.83 -9.66 -8.27
C LEU A 110 8.60 -9.56 -9.20
N ILE A 111 8.10 -10.69 -9.73
CA ILE A 111 7.02 -10.69 -10.74
C ILE A 111 5.70 -10.11 -10.19
N PRO A 112 5.16 -10.56 -9.03
CA PRO A 112 3.91 -9.98 -8.51
C PRO A 112 4.08 -8.51 -8.12
N PHE A 113 5.24 -8.12 -7.60
CA PHE A 113 5.55 -6.73 -7.28
C PHE A 113 5.55 -5.85 -8.53
N LEU A 114 6.25 -6.28 -9.59
CA LEU A 114 6.32 -5.54 -10.86
C LEU A 114 4.98 -5.48 -11.58
N GLN A 115 4.19 -6.56 -11.56
CA GLN A 115 2.86 -6.59 -12.16
C GLN A 115 1.95 -5.53 -11.51
N PHE A 116 1.84 -5.54 -10.19
CA PHE A 116 1.00 -4.57 -9.48
C PHE A 116 1.56 -3.14 -9.51
N TYR A 117 2.86 -2.98 -9.70
CA TYR A 117 3.44 -1.67 -9.98
C TYR A 117 3.00 -1.16 -11.36
N LEU A 118 3.07 -2.01 -12.40
CA LEU A 118 2.70 -1.64 -13.78
C LEU A 118 1.18 -1.52 -14.00
N GLU A 119 0.37 -2.26 -13.26
CA GLU A 119 -1.10 -2.16 -13.34
C GLU A 119 -1.63 -0.92 -12.60
N GLY A 120 -0.86 -0.39 -11.63
CA GLY A 120 -1.26 0.78 -10.87
C GLY A 120 -0.86 2.12 -11.50
N ASP A 121 0.19 2.16 -12.33
CA ASP A 121 0.68 3.36 -13.04
C ASP A 121 -0.01 3.53 -14.41
#